data_AF-L8WSW5-F1
#
_entry.id   AF-L8WSW5-F1
#
_cell.length_a   1.000
_cell.length_b   1.000
_cell.length_c   1.000
_cell.angle_alpha   90.00
_cell.angle_beta   90.00
_cell.angle_gamma   90.00
#
_symmetry.space_group_name_H-M   'P 1'
#
loop_
_entity.id
_entity.type
_entity.pdbx_description
1 polymer ?
#
loop_
_entity_poly.entity_id
_entity_poly.type
_entity_poly.pdbx_seq_one_letter_code
_entity_poly.pdbx_strand_id
1 'polypeptide(L)'
;MNSSFARGDIKTLSRVCSEEQLKKLRERIKARPKDQMVVWKSEEGDGGEVKVLSFRTVDAWNSKKPEDHCAQVLVRFDTKQAVAVYGPKGKLLSGDPKKYVPVREYIVMEKKMWDDNDWTLRKSVDPPK
;
A
#
# COMPACT_ATOMS: atom_id res chain seq x y z
N MET A 1 -1.21 -3.18 -5.09
CA MET A 1 -1.94 -2.69 -3.90
C MET A 1 -2.81 -1.48 -4.21
N ASN A 2 -2.25 -0.33 -4.63
CA ASN A 2 -3.00 0.92 -4.84
C ASN A 2 -4.18 0.80 -5.82
N SER A 3 -4.02 0.07 -6.93
CA SER A 3 -5.12 -0.21 -7.88
C SER A 3 -6.28 -1.01 -7.24
N SER A 4 -5.99 -2.02 -6.43
CA SER A 4 -6.99 -2.78 -5.67
C SER A 4 -7.70 -1.91 -4.63
N PHE A 5 -6.96 -1.03 -3.94
CA PHE A 5 -7.55 -0.07 -3.02
C PHE A 5 -8.49 0.90 -3.75
N ALA A 6 -8.10 1.45 -4.89
CA ALA A 6 -8.95 2.35 -5.68
C ALA A 6 -10.28 1.68 -6.08
N ARG A 7 -10.22 0.42 -6.53
CA ARG A 7 -11.41 -0.38 -6.91
C ARG A 7 -12.23 -0.94 -5.74
N GLY A 8 -11.73 -0.86 -4.51
CA GLY A 8 -12.38 -1.47 -3.34
C GLY A 8 -12.29 -3.01 -3.31
N ASP A 9 -11.30 -3.59 -3.98
CA ASP A 9 -11.08 -5.04 -4.06
C ASP A 9 -10.45 -5.58 -2.77
N ILE A 10 -11.30 -5.85 -1.78
CA ILE A 10 -10.91 -6.35 -0.46
C ILE A 10 -10.23 -7.73 -0.55
N LYS A 11 -10.64 -8.57 -1.52
CA LYS A 11 -10.12 -9.93 -1.68
C LYS A 11 -8.65 -9.91 -2.09
N THR A 12 -8.27 -9.03 -3.02
CA THR A 12 -6.86 -8.87 -3.38
C THR A 12 -6.09 -8.18 -2.27
N LEU A 13 -6.67 -7.17 -1.60
CA LEU A 13 -6.01 -6.49 -0.48
C LEU A 13 -5.67 -7.44 0.67
N SER A 14 -6.53 -8.42 0.98
CA SER A 14 -6.26 -9.37 2.07
C SER A 14 -5.09 -10.32 1.81
N ARG A 15 -4.60 -10.41 0.57
CA ARG A 15 -3.42 -11.22 0.21
C ARG A 15 -2.12 -10.44 0.25
N VAL A 16 -2.18 -9.11 0.13
CA VAL A 16 -0.99 -8.25 -0.04
C VAL A 16 -0.75 -7.32 1.14
N CYS A 17 -1.72 -7.13 2.02
CA CYS A 17 -1.63 -6.29 3.20
C CYS A 17 -1.64 -7.13 4.47
N SER A 18 -0.95 -6.64 5.50
CA SER A 18 -1.10 -7.17 6.86
C SER A 18 -2.55 -7.04 7.34
N GLU A 19 -2.94 -7.83 8.34
CA GLU A 19 -4.27 -7.75 8.95
C GLU A 19 -4.60 -6.34 9.47
N GLU A 20 -3.63 -5.69 10.10
CA GLU A 20 -3.79 -4.33 10.62
C GLU A 20 -4.02 -3.32 9.49
N GLN A 21 -3.23 -3.41 8.42
CA GLN A 21 -3.37 -2.52 7.28
C GLN A 21 -4.67 -2.77 6.53
N LEU A 22 -5.05 -4.04 6.34
CA LEU A 22 -6.31 -4.42 5.72
C LEU A 22 -7.50 -3.84 6.47
N LYS A 23 -7.49 -3.89 7.81
CA LYS A 23 -8.54 -3.29 8.65
C LYS A 23 -8.68 -1.79 8.37
N LYS A 24 -7.58 -1.04 8.39
CA LYS A 24 -7.56 0.40 8.07
C LYS A 24 -8.07 0.70 6.66
N LEU A 25 -7.61 -0.07 5.66
CA LEU A 25 -8.04 0.12 4.27
C LEU A 25 -9.52 -0.21 4.08
N ARG A 26 -10.03 -1.25 4.74
CA ARG A 26 -11.46 -1.62 4.69
C ARG A 26 -12.34 -0.52 5.27
N GLU A 27 -11.97 0.06 6.40
CA GLU A 27 -12.68 1.20 7.01
C GLU A 27 -12.68 2.41 6.06
N ARG A 28 -11.51 2.74 5.48
CA ARG A 28 -11.39 3.81 4.49
C ARG A 28 -12.21 3.57 3.23
N ILE A 29 -12.33 2.33 2.75
CA ILE A 29 -13.18 1.98 1.60
C ILE A 29 -14.65 2.17 1.97
N LYS A 30 -15.07 1.71 3.16
CA LYS A 30 -16.46 1.84 3.63
C LYS A 30 -16.90 3.30 3.78
N ALA A 31 -15.99 4.19 4.17
CA ALA A 31 -16.26 5.61 4.36
C ALA A 31 -16.33 6.43 3.05
N ARG A 32 -16.08 5.84 1.88
CA ARG A 32 -16.07 6.58 0.61
C ARG A 32 -17.48 7.00 0.18
N PRO A 33 -17.61 8.14 -0.52
CA PRO A 33 -18.82 8.47 -1.25
C PRO A 33 -19.16 7.35 -2.25
N LYS A 34 -20.39 6.82 -2.19
CA LYS A 34 -20.83 5.67 -3.01
C LYS A 34 -21.01 6.01 -4.49
N ASP A 35 -21.18 7.28 -4.78
CA ASP A 35 -21.39 7.84 -6.11
C ASP A 35 -20.08 8.25 -6.80
N GLN A 36 -18.94 7.99 -6.15
CA GLN A 36 -17.61 8.32 -6.66
C GLN A 36 -16.79 7.07 -6.97
N MET A 37 -16.09 7.11 -8.10
CA MET A 37 -15.13 6.11 -8.53
C MET A 37 -13.73 6.73 -8.52
N VAL A 38 -12.82 6.12 -7.76
CA VAL A 38 -11.40 6.49 -7.75
C VAL A 38 -10.66 5.62 -8.75
N VAL A 39 -9.87 6.24 -9.62
CA VAL A 39 -8.95 5.56 -10.54
C VAL A 39 -7.53 5.94 -10.15
N TRP A 40 -6.68 4.92 -10.01
CA TRP A 40 -5.26 5.07 -9.74
C TRP A 40 -4.48 4.33 -10.84
N LYS A 41 -3.41 4.97 -11.32
CA LYS A 41 -2.46 4.41 -12.29
C LYS A 41 -1.03 4.72 -11.85
N SER A 42 -0.11 3.81 -12.16
CA SER A 42 1.33 4.07 -12.14
C SER A 42 1.83 4.09 -13.57
N GLU A 43 2.85 4.91 -13.84
CA GLU A 43 3.65 4.76 -15.06
C GLU A 43 4.34 3.40 -15.01
N GLU A 44 4.28 2.63 -16.11
CA GLU A 44 4.98 1.36 -16.27
C GLU A 44 6.31 1.62 -17.03
N GLY A 45 7.46 1.27 -16.44
CA GLY A 45 8.80 1.45 -17.05
C GLY A 45 9.87 1.97 -16.08
N ASP A 46 11.05 2.34 -16.62
CA ASP A 46 12.27 2.79 -15.91
C ASP A 46 12.12 4.12 -15.12
N GLY A 47 10.93 4.69 -15.05
CA GLY A 47 10.68 5.99 -14.39
C GLY A 47 10.68 5.96 -12.87
N GLY A 48 10.86 4.78 -12.25
CA GLY A 48 10.80 4.61 -10.79
C GLY A 48 12.04 3.93 -10.21
N GLU A 49 12.37 4.29 -8.98
CA GLU A 49 13.49 3.72 -8.23
C GLU A 49 12.96 3.05 -6.95
N VAL A 50 13.44 1.86 -6.63
CA VAL A 50 13.07 1.14 -5.40
C VAL A 50 14.33 0.92 -4.57
N LYS A 51 14.33 1.36 -3.31
CA LYS A 51 15.45 1.16 -2.38
C LYS A 51 15.02 0.53 -1.08
N VAL A 52 15.69 -0.55 -0.69
CA VAL A 52 15.65 -1.05 0.68
C VAL A 52 16.49 -0.12 1.55
N LEU A 53 15.87 0.49 2.56
CA LEU A 53 16.53 1.45 3.46
C LEU A 53 16.91 0.83 4.80
N SER A 54 16.13 -0.14 5.27
CA SER A 54 16.35 -0.77 6.57
C SER A 54 15.74 -2.15 6.61
N PHE A 55 16.43 -3.07 7.29
CA PHE A 55 15.95 -4.40 7.64
C PHE A 55 15.99 -4.52 9.17
N ARG A 56 14.90 -5.02 9.78
CA ARG A 56 14.78 -5.22 11.23
C ARG A 56 14.02 -6.50 11.51
N THR A 57 14.30 -7.13 12.63
CA THR A 57 13.46 -8.17 13.21
C THR A 57 12.73 -7.58 14.41
N VAL A 58 11.49 -8.00 14.61
CA VAL A 58 10.65 -7.59 15.74
C VAL A 58 10.12 -8.85 16.42
N ASP A 59 10.19 -8.87 17.74
CA ASP A 59 9.66 -9.96 18.55
C ASP A 59 8.13 -9.95 18.45
N ALA A 60 7.53 -11.01 17.92
CA ALA A 60 6.08 -11.15 17.94
C ALA A 60 5.58 -11.72 19.27
N TRP A 61 6.43 -12.52 19.91
CA TRP A 61 6.25 -13.07 21.25
C TRP A 61 7.50 -12.81 22.10
N ASN A 62 7.39 -12.93 23.42
CA ASN A 62 8.54 -12.89 24.35
C ASN A 62 9.40 -14.16 24.24
N SER A 63 9.86 -14.47 23.03
CA SER A 63 10.70 -15.61 22.68
C SER A 63 11.93 -15.11 21.93
N LYS A 64 13.04 -15.84 22.06
CA LYS A 64 14.30 -15.55 21.36
C LYS A 64 14.51 -16.46 20.14
N LYS A 65 13.50 -17.25 19.77
CA LYS A 65 13.61 -18.21 18.67
C LYS A 65 13.35 -17.53 17.33
N PRO A 66 14.20 -17.75 16.30
CA PRO A 66 14.05 -17.18 14.95
C PRO A 66 12.63 -17.24 14.36
N GLU A 67 11.95 -18.35 14.55
CA GLU A 67 10.58 -18.63 14.09
C GLU A 67 9.51 -17.74 14.75
N ASP A 68 9.78 -17.21 15.94
CA ASP A 68 8.85 -16.38 16.72
C ASP A 68 9.01 -14.87 16.43
N HIS A 69 9.85 -14.50 15.45
CA HIS A 69 10.04 -13.11 15.04
C HIS A 69 9.26 -12.75 13.77
N CYS A 70 9.01 -11.45 13.60
CA CYS A 70 8.54 -10.87 12.36
C CYS A 70 9.69 -10.09 11.71
N ALA A 71 10.01 -10.41 10.46
CA ALA A 71 10.97 -9.65 9.68
C ALA A 71 10.26 -8.42 9.07
N GLN A 72 10.88 -7.25 9.17
CA GLN A 72 10.35 -6.00 8.62
C GLN A 72 11.39 -5.29 7.76
N VAL A 73 10.94 -4.79 6.62
CA VAL A 73 11.77 -4.04 5.67
C VAL A 73 11.14 -2.70 5.38
N LEU A 74 11.91 -1.64 5.55
CA LEU A 74 11.55 -0.31 5.08
C LEU A 74 12.04 -0.14 3.64
N VAL A 75 11.11 0.08 2.72
CA VAL A 75 11.38 0.28 1.30
C VAL A 75 10.92 1.66 0.88
N ARG A 76 11.76 2.39 0.15
CA ARG A 76 11.42 3.62 -0.53
C ARG A 76 11.02 3.30 -1.96
N PHE A 77 9.85 3.77 -2.37
CA PHE A 77 9.35 3.70 -3.73
C PHE A 77 9.29 5.12 -4.29
N ASP A 78 10.14 5.39 -5.28
CA ASP A 78 10.05 6.58 -6.13
C ASP A 78 9.27 6.16 -7.38
N THR A 79 8.05 6.66 -7.57
CA THR A 79 7.17 6.28 -8.69
C THR A 79 6.54 7.51 -9.30
N LYS A 80 5.98 7.38 -10.51
CA LYS A 80 5.09 8.39 -11.08
C LYS A 80 3.67 7.85 -11.13
N GLN A 81 2.74 8.58 -10.54
CA GLN A 81 1.37 8.11 -10.35
C GLN A 81 0.37 9.13 -10.90
N ALA A 82 -0.76 8.66 -11.38
CA ALA A 82 -1.90 9.48 -11.78
C ALA A 82 -3.15 9.02 -11.01
N VAL A 83 -3.92 9.99 -10.51
CA VAL A 83 -5.15 9.74 -9.76
C VAL A 83 -6.25 10.63 -10.30
N ALA A 84 -7.43 10.05 -10.45
CA ALA A 84 -8.64 10.77 -10.83
C ALA A 84 -9.84 10.26 -10.03
N VAL A 85 -10.77 11.16 -9.74
CA VAL A 85 -12.06 10.85 -9.11
C VAL A 85 -13.16 11.20 -10.08
N TYR A 86 -14.01 10.24 -10.39
CA TYR A 86 -15.18 10.39 -11.23
C TYR A 86 -16.44 10.31 -10.39
N GLY A 87 -17.41 11.18 -10.67
CA GLY A 87 -18.74 11.14 -10.09
C GLY A 87 -19.71 10.33 -10.95
N PRO A 88 -21.02 10.48 -10.68
CA PRO A 88 -22.07 9.86 -11.48
C PRO A 88 -21.92 10.18 -12.98
N LYS A 89 -22.26 9.21 -13.83
CA LYS A 89 -22.21 9.34 -15.29
C LYS A 89 -20.81 9.67 -15.86
N GLY A 90 -19.75 9.37 -15.11
CA GLY A 90 -18.37 9.55 -15.57
C GLY A 90 -17.88 10.99 -15.57
N LYS A 91 -18.55 11.92 -14.87
CA LYS A 91 -18.08 13.30 -14.72
C LYS A 91 -16.77 13.32 -13.92
N LEU A 92 -15.70 13.90 -14.46
CA LEU A 92 -14.46 14.11 -13.71
C LEU A 92 -14.72 15.15 -12.59
N LEU A 93 -14.50 14.75 -11.34
CA LEU A 93 -14.66 15.61 -10.16
C LEU A 93 -13.34 16.18 -9.68
N SER A 94 -12.26 15.40 -9.76
CA SER A 94 -10.93 15.80 -9.30
C SER A 94 -9.83 14.97 -9.95
N GLY A 95 -8.61 15.54 -9.96
CA GLY A 95 -7.42 14.92 -10.53
C GLY A 95 -7.41 14.91 -12.06
N ASP A 96 -6.43 14.20 -12.62
CA ASP A 96 -6.27 14.00 -14.06
C ASP A 96 -5.65 12.62 -14.30
N PRO A 97 -6.36 11.69 -14.98
CA PRO A 97 -5.87 10.33 -15.22
C PRO A 97 -4.70 10.24 -16.22
N LYS A 98 -4.35 11.35 -16.88
CA LYS A 98 -3.24 11.43 -17.86
C LYS A 98 -2.04 12.20 -17.30
N LYS A 99 -2.20 12.93 -16.21
CA LYS A 99 -1.12 13.69 -15.57
C LYS A 99 -0.45 12.86 -14.49
N TYR A 100 0.70 12.29 -14.83
CA TYR A 100 1.54 11.59 -13.86
C TYR A 100 2.36 12.59 -13.05
N VAL A 101 2.35 12.44 -11.72
CA VAL A 101 3.14 13.22 -10.79
C VAL A 101 4.14 12.31 -10.06
N PRO A 102 5.36 12.79 -9.78
CA PRO A 102 6.32 12.03 -8.99
C PRO A 102 5.81 11.89 -7.54
N VAL A 103 5.85 10.67 -7.02
CA VAL A 103 5.39 10.28 -5.69
C VAL A 103 6.50 9.45 -5.05
N ARG A 104 6.96 9.89 -3.88
CA ARG A 104 7.88 9.14 -3.02
C ARG A 104 7.11 8.60 -1.83
N GLU A 105 7.07 7.28 -1.71
CA GLU A 105 6.43 6.57 -0.60
C GLU A 105 7.47 5.75 0.17
N TYR A 106 7.33 5.73 1.49
CA TYR A 106 8.08 4.85 2.36
C TYR A 106 7.13 3.82 2.93
N ILE A 107 7.41 2.55 2.67
CA ILE A 107 6.51 1.45 3.00
C ILE A 107 7.27 0.45 3.86
N VAL A 108 6.68 0.09 4.99
CA VAL A 108 7.13 -1.07 5.77
C VAL A 108 6.42 -2.30 5.24
N MET A 109 7.21 -3.28 4.81
CA MET A 109 6.75 -4.63 4.50
C MET A 109 7.10 -5.54 5.67
N GLU A 110 6.30 -6.58 5.90
CA GLU A 110 6.52 -7.57 6.95
C GLU A 110 6.37 -9.01 6.46
N LYS A 111 7.16 -9.91 7.02
CA LYS A 111 7.02 -11.37 6.87
C LYS A 111 7.02 -12.00 8.27
N LYS A 112 5.93 -12.68 8.60
CA LYS A 112 5.80 -13.50 9.80
C LYS A 112 6.65 -14.76 9.62
N MET A 113 7.62 -15.03 10.50
CA MET A 113 8.54 -16.17 10.31
C MET A 113 7.93 -17.51 10.71
N TRP A 114 6.81 -17.49 11.43
CA TRP A 114 6.06 -18.68 11.85
C TRP A 114 5.02 -19.16 10.83
N ASP A 115 4.77 -18.38 9.77
CA ASP A 115 3.86 -18.74 8.69
C ASP A 115 4.63 -18.80 7.36
N ASP A 116 4.25 -19.70 6.45
CA ASP A 116 4.80 -19.76 5.08
C ASP A 116 4.18 -18.69 4.14
N ASN A 117 3.79 -17.55 4.71
CA ASN A 117 3.18 -16.46 3.97
C ASN A 117 4.25 -15.58 3.32
N ASP A 118 3.90 -14.96 2.19
CA ASP A 118 4.77 -13.99 1.52
C ASP A 118 4.83 -12.65 2.29
N TRP A 119 5.71 -11.75 1.87
CA TRP A 119 5.80 -10.40 2.39
C TRP A 119 4.49 -9.63 2.19
N THR A 120 4.01 -8.99 3.25
CA THR A 120 2.79 -8.18 3.23
C THR A 120 3.09 -6.73 3.57
N LEU A 121 2.25 -5.82 3.07
CA LEU A 121 2.36 -4.40 3.37
C LEU A 121 1.83 -4.12 4.79
N ARG A 122 2.73 -3.69 5.69
CA ARG A 122 2.42 -3.38 7.09
C ARG A 122 1.83 -2.00 7.25
N LYS A 123 2.51 -0.98 6.75
CA LYS A 123 2.11 0.43 6.88
C LYS A 123 2.92 1.33 5.94
N SER A 124 2.34 2.49 5.61
CA SER A 124 3.09 3.61 5.04
C SER A 124 3.71 4.45 6.17
N VAL A 125 4.85 5.07 5.89
CA VAL A 125 5.54 6.00 6.78
C VAL A 125 5.52 7.37 6.12
N ASP A 126 4.93 8.34 6.80
CA ASP A 126 5.01 9.73 6.38
C ASP A 126 6.42 10.25 6.71
N PRO A 127 7.10 10.93 5.78
CA PRO A 127 8.35 11.59 6.11
C PRO A 127 8.11 12.66 7.19
N PRO A 128 9.09 12.91 8.07
CA PRO A 128 8.99 14.01 9.03
C PRO A 128 8.74 15.34 8.31
N LYS A 129 7.94 16.20 8.95
CA LYS A 129 7.61 17.55 8.46
C LYS A 129 8.80 18.50 8.54
#